data_AF-A0A2G8L4G9-F1
#
_entry.id   AF-A0A2G8L4G9-F1
#
_cell.length_a   1.000
_cell.length_b   1.000
_cell.length_c   1.000
_cell.angle_alpha   90.00
_cell.angle_beta   90.00
_cell.angle_gamma   90.00
#
_symmetry.space_group_name_H-M   'P 1'
#
loop_
_entity.id
_entity.type
_entity.pdbx_description
1 polymer ?
#
loop_
_entity_poly.entity_id
_entity_poly.type
_entity_poly.pdbx_seq_one_letter_code
_entity_poly.pdbx_strand_id
1 'polypeptide(L)'
;MQERWTLPLRGGAGGRLAFYYITDSFIGDFMVQGAPSTPPYQPGSGTVYLQDNFNLTEPIRKLLVDNNLRATKSRVTREERLSTSGQSASTYQQNLYNGIIATTNSPHYSNQYLFRYLFQKSYQYVSKSTATRITLSLPLTTYLEVMKIYPICSGVGSATSFQLSSQLGSLVTVHTDGFVSTSGCSSTYDNQKVFLRKEADQIIIDLYRGSNNAGLRFVEIFVAEDPDINHQLEYSVEAESLLIGEEEEEGALFEYHEIEIRGGATLALTDNATLTTEAVKGDHTGQLDILGGQEFAILSDHTLMPFSIYARPDTTVTLPVSLDCKNVEISLYGKQEIGLIDCFKLYHFLTLDENTGRQSVELDNHKNK
;
A
#
# COMPACT_ATOMS: atom_id res chain seq x y z
N MET A 1 25.59 37.72 -25.22
CA MET A 1 24.15 37.92 -25.45
C MET A 1 23.47 36.83 -24.65
N GLN A 2 22.83 37.16 -23.53
CA GLN A 2 22.27 36.20 -22.57
C GLN A 2 20.75 36.22 -22.72
N GLU A 3 20.17 35.10 -23.09
CA GLU A 3 18.72 34.95 -23.20
C GLU A 3 18.22 34.07 -22.06
N ARG A 4 17.32 34.63 -21.26
CA ARG A 4 16.61 33.93 -20.18
C ARG A 4 15.34 33.35 -20.79
N TRP A 5 15.27 32.02 -20.88
CA TRP A 5 14.10 31.33 -21.42
C TRP A 5 13.19 30.87 -20.28
N THR A 6 11.89 31.18 -20.39
CA THR A 6 10.84 30.64 -19.51
C THR A 6 9.81 29.96 -20.39
N LEU A 7 9.68 28.65 -20.25
CA LEU A 7 8.72 27.84 -21.02
C LEU A 7 7.64 27.32 -20.08
N PRO A 8 6.48 28.01 -19.96
CA PRO A 8 5.39 27.55 -19.13
C PRO A 8 4.55 26.50 -19.87
N LEU A 9 4.59 25.24 -19.44
CA LEU A 9 3.55 24.27 -19.77
C LEU A 9 2.64 24.10 -18.55
N ARG A 10 1.39 24.57 -18.66
CA ARG A 10 0.38 24.47 -17.60
C ARG A 10 -0.82 23.69 -18.16
N GLY A 11 -1.04 22.48 -17.67
CA GLY A 11 -2.17 21.61 -18.02
C GLY A 11 -2.43 20.59 -16.91
N GLY A 12 -3.61 19.98 -16.84
CA GLY A 12 -4.10 19.22 -15.68
C GLY A 12 -3.15 18.13 -15.14
N ALA A 13 -2.30 17.54 -15.98
CA ALA A 13 -1.34 16.49 -15.60
C ALA A 13 0.12 16.97 -15.47
N GLY A 14 0.39 18.27 -15.51
CA GLY A 14 1.75 18.79 -15.67
C GLY A 14 2.26 18.62 -17.11
N GLY A 15 3.06 19.57 -17.59
CA GLY A 15 3.65 19.48 -18.93
C GLY A 15 4.77 18.43 -18.98
N ARG A 16 5.02 17.87 -20.16
CA ARG A 16 6.20 17.03 -20.43
C ARG A 16 7.08 17.75 -21.45
N LEU A 17 8.33 17.99 -21.08
CA LEU A 17 9.32 18.62 -21.95
C LEU A 17 10.50 17.67 -22.14
N ALA A 18 11.07 17.66 -23.34
CA ALA A 18 12.33 17.00 -23.62
C ALA A 18 13.24 18.00 -24.33
N PHE A 19 14.43 18.23 -23.77
CA PHE A 19 15.45 19.07 -24.38
C PHE A 19 16.68 18.24 -24.71
N TYR A 20 17.09 18.32 -25.97
CA TYR A 20 18.35 17.78 -26.46
C TYR A 20 19.22 18.96 -26.81
N TYR A 21 20.35 19.11 -26.14
CA TYR A 21 21.19 20.31 -26.27
C TYR A 21 22.67 19.96 -26.31
N ILE A 22 23.45 20.89 -26.84
CA ILE A 22 24.92 20.88 -26.79
C ILE A 22 25.31 22.27 -26.29
N THR A 23 25.41 22.43 -24.97
CA THR A 23 25.78 23.71 -24.36
C THR A 23 26.53 23.49 -23.07
N ASP A 24 27.44 24.41 -22.75
CA ASP A 24 28.21 24.45 -21.51
C ASP A 24 27.45 25.09 -20.35
N SER A 25 26.35 25.81 -20.62
CA SER A 25 25.59 26.49 -19.58
C SER A 25 24.15 26.85 -20.00
N PHE A 26 23.21 26.58 -19.10
CA PHE A 26 21.84 27.07 -19.17
C PHE A 26 21.54 27.88 -17.91
N ILE A 27 20.94 29.07 -18.08
CA ILE A 27 20.49 29.92 -16.99
C ILE A 27 19.00 30.20 -17.23
N GLY A 28 18.15 29.51 -16.48
CA GLY A 28 16.70 29.63 -16.57
C GLY A 28 16.00 28.63 -15.65
N ASP A 29 14.68 28.70 -15.62
CA ASP A 29 13.83 27.85 -14.79
C ASP A 29 12.84 27.07 -15.68
N PHE A 30 12.72 25.77 -15.44
CA PHE A 30 11.69 24.95 -16.08
C PHE A 30 10.42 24.97 -15.24
N MET A 31 9.29 25.40 -15.83
CA MET A 31 8.00 25.46 -15.15
C MET A 31 7.04 24.43 -15.76
N VAL A 32 7.10 23.18 -15.27
CA VAL A 32 6.30 22.04 -15.80
C VAL A 32 5.10 21.62 -14.94
N GLN A 33 4.89 22.26 -13.79
CA GLN A 33 3.76 22.04 -12.87
C GLN A 33 2.35 22.02 -13.50
N GLY A 34 1.45 21.20 -12.96
CA GLY A 34 0.04 21.19 -13.37
C GLY A 34 -0.71 22.47 -12.99
N ALA A 35 -1.80 22.79 -13.70
CA ALA A 35 -2.55 24.04 -13.51
C ALA A 35 -3.24 24.12 -12.13
N PRO A 36 -3.36 25.30 -11.50
CA PRO A 36 -4.10 25.42 -10.24
C PRO A 36 -5.52 24.86 -10.38
N SER A 37 -5.93 24.00 -9.44
CA SER A 37 -7.23 23.37 -9.40
C SER A 37 -7.94 23.64 -8.08
N THR A 38 -9.27 23.57 -8.08
CA THR A 38 -10.07 23.65 -6.85
C THR A 38 -10.16 22.27 -6.20
N PRO A 39 -10.01 22.16 -4.86
CA PRO A 39 -10.26 20.90 -4.15
C PRO A 39 -11.63 20.30 -4.53
N PRO A 40 -11.74 18.97 -4.74
CA PRO A 40 -10.74 17.94 -4.48
C PRO A 40 -9.78 17.65 -5.65
N TYR A 41 -9.91 18.36 -6.79
CA TYR A 41 -9.10 18.07 -7.98
C TYR A 41 -7.65 18.51 -7.77
N GLN A 42 -6.69 17.68 -8.17
CA GLN A 42 -5.26 17.94 -7.95
C GLN A 42 -4.51 18.02 -9.29
N PRO A 43 -3.55 18.96 -9.43
CA PRO A 43 -2.70 19.00 -10.59
C PRO A 43 -1.65 17.89 -10.55
N GLY A 44 -1.50 17.19 -11.67
CA GLY A 44 -0.41 16.24 -11.86
C GLY A 44 0.96 16.93 -11.91
N SER A 45 1.99 16.17 -11.53
CA SER A 45 3.39 16.59 -11.63
C SER A 45 3.81 16.72 -13.09
N GLY A 46 4.66 17.71 -13.39
CA GLY A 46 5.29 17.83 -14.70
C GLY A 46 6.64 17.16 -14.77
N THR A 47 7.07 16.82 -15.98
CA THR A 47 8.39 16.22 -16.23
C THR A 47 9.21 17.02 -17.24
N VAL A 48 10.52 17.09 -17.00
CA VAL A 48 11.51 17.58 -17.95
C VAL A 48 12.58 16.54 -18.12
N TYR A 49 12.75 16.07 -19.33
CA TYR A 49 13.90 15.30 -19.76
C TYR A 49 14.97 16.24 -20.34
N LEU A 50 16.21 16.09 -19.88
CA LEU A 50 17.35 16.86 -20.34
C LEU A 50 18.40 15.88 -20.84
N GLN A 51 18.86 16.05 -22.08
CA GLN A 51 19.95 15.29 -22.66
C GLN A 51 21.04 16.24 -23.15
N ASP A 52 22.18 16.20 -22.48
CA ASP A 52 23.39 16.88 -22.92
C ASP A 52 24.16 15.98 -23.89
N ASN A 53 24.27 16.46 -25.12
CA ASN A 53 24.92 15.79 -26.24
C ASN A 53 26.34 16.32 -26.49
N PHE A 54 26.99 16.96 -25.50
CA PHE A 54 28.41 17.34 -25.59
C PHE A 54 29.30 16.16 -25.95
N ASN A 55 29.03 14.99 -25.34
CA ASN A 55 29.56 13.70 -25.79
C ASN A 55 28.47 12.90 -26.50
N LEU A 56 28.57 12.76 -27.82
CA LEU A 56 27.57 12.08 -28.64
C LEU A 56 27.51 10.56 -28.37
N THR A 57 28.57 9.95 -27.84
CA THR A 57 28.59 8.52 -27.56
C THR A 57 28.09 8.17 -26.16
N GLU A 58 28.20 9.10 -25.21
CA GLU A 58 27.75 8.96 -23.83
C GLU A 58 27.04 10.24 -23.39
N PRO A 59 25.79 10.47 -23.86
CA PRO A 59 25.05 11.67 -23.51
C PRO A 59 24.64 11.65 -22.04
N ILE A 60 24.77 12.79 -21.36
CA ILE A 60 24.36 12.93 -19.96
C ILE A 60 22.85 13.16 -19.92
N ARG A 61 22.13 12.27 -19.26
CA ARG A 61 20.66 12.27 -19.18
C ARG A 61 20.20 12.66 -17.80
N LYS A 62 19.24 13.57 -17.71
CA LYS A 62 18.62 13.98 -16.44
C LYS A 62 17.11 14.00 -16.55
N LEU A 63 16.46 13.63 -15.45
CA LEU A 63 15.01 13.71 -15.29
C LEU A 63 14.67 14.65 -14.14
N LEU A 64 13.84 15.66 -14.41
CA LEU A 64 13.28 16.54 -13.40
C LEU A 64 11.77 16.31 -13.31
N VAL A 65 11.27 16.16 -12.09
CA VAL A 65 9.85 16.00 -11.77
C VAL A 65 9.46 17.06 -10.73
N ASP A 66 8.46 17.88 -11.05
CA ASP A 66 8.10 19.04 -10.24
C ASP A 66 6.58 19.29 -10.23
N ASN A 67 6.02 19.52 -9.04
CA ASN A 67 4.63 19.94 -8.86
C ASN A 67 4.47 21.24 -8.05
N ASN A 68 5.56 21.96 -7.76
CA ASN A 68 5.56 23.28 -7.10
C ASN A 68 4.70 23.33 -5.82
N LEU A 69 4.79 22.29 -5.01
CA LEU A 69 4.07 22.12 -3.74
C LEU A 69 2.53 22.20 -3.89
N ARG A 70 2.00 21.86 -5.07
CA ARG A 70 0.54 21.83 -5.32
C ARG A 70 -0.11 20.49 -4.99
N ALA A 71 0.72 19.51 -4.66
CA ALA A 71 0.35 18.23 -4.12
C ALA A 71 -0.31 18.41 -2.74
N THR A 72 -1.43 17.73 -2.50
CA THR A 72 -2.02 17.70 -1.16
C THR A 72 -1.47 16.52 -0.35
N LYS A 73 -1.64 16.63 0.95
CA LYS A 73 -1.17 15.67 1.94
C LYS A 73 -2.11 14.47 1.95
N SER A 74 -1.64 13.35 1.42
CA SER A 74 -2.25 12.03 1.49
C SER A 74 -1.34 11.07 2.27
N ARG A 75 -1.94 10.00 2.81
CA ARG A 75 -1.27 8.97 3.60
C ARG A 75 -1.36 7.63 2.88
N VAL A 76 -0.35 6.77 3.05
CA VAL A 76 -0.40 5.42 2.46
C VAL A 76 -1.29 4.63 3.39
N THR A 77 -2.50 4.33 2.95
CA THR A 77 -3.32 3.36 3.65
C THR A 77 -3.06 2.00 3.02
N ARG A 78 -2.12 1.23 3.57
CA ARG A 78 -1.89 -0.15 3.14
C ARG A 78 -2.94 -1.04 3.79
N GLU A 79 -3.97 -1.39 3.03
CA GLU A 79 -4.90 -2.46 3.40
C GLU A 79 -4.23 -3.83 3.17
N GLU A 80 -3.82 -4.50 4.24
CA GLU A 80 -3.33 -5.88 4.17
C GLU A 80 -4.45 -6.86 4.47
N ARG A 81 -4.63 -7.84 3.59
CA ARG A 81 -5.54 -8.96 3.88
C ARG A 81 -4.89 -9.90 4.88
N LEU A 82 -5.49 -10.03 6.06
CA LEU A 82 -5.06 -11.02 7.04
C LEU A 82 -5.26 -12.44 6.48
N SER A 83 -4.22 -13.25 6.58
CA SER A 83 -4.32 -14.68 6.28
C SER A 83 -5.25 -15.35 7.27
N THR A 84 -6.34 -15.93 6.77
CA THR A 84 -7.29 -16.71 7.57
C THR A 84 -7.03 -18.22 7.44
N SER A 85 -5.86 -18.63 6.97
CA SER A 85 -5.51 -20.04 6.86
C SER A 85 -5.33 -20.67 8.25
N GLY A 86 -5.80 -21.92 8.41
CA GLY A 86 -5.95 -22.56 9.71
C GLY A 86 -5.04 -23.76 9.95
N GLN A 87 -4.61 -23.95 11.21
CA GLN A 87 -3.69 -25.03 11.62
C GLN A 87 -4.42 -26.20 12.31
N SER A 88 -5.46 -25.92 13.11
CA SER A 88 -6.27 -26.94 13.79
C SER A 88 -7.72 -26.50 13.95
N ALA A 89 -8.64 -27.46 13.80
CA ALA A 89 -10.08 -27.22 13.76
C ALA A 89 -10.82 -28.16 14.74
N SER A 90 -11.64 -27.57 15.62
CA SER A 90 -12.66 -28.30 16.38
C SER A 90 -14.05 -27.86 15.92
N THR A 91 -15.11 -28.38 16.56
CA THR A 91 -16.50 -27.98 16.25
C THR A 91 -16.76 -26.51 16.61
N TYR A 92 -16.10 -25.98 17.64
CA TYR A 92 -16.38 -24.65 18.21
C TYR A 92 -15.23 -23.66 18.07
N GLN A 93 -14.05 -24.11 17.65
CA GLN A 93 -12.85 -23.28 17.63
C GLN A 93 -11.96 -23.64 16.44
N GLN A 94 -11.35 -22.62 15.85
CA GLN A 94 -10.36 -22.72 14.78
C GLN A 94 -9.16 -21.83 15.12
N ASN A 95 -7.97 -22.42 15.14
CA ASN A 95 -6.72 -21.66 15.28
C ASN A 95 -6.17 -21.33 13.89
N LEU A 96 -5.84 -20.06 13.66
CA LEU A 96 -5.30 -19.54 12.41
C LEU A 96 -3.77 -19.38 12.51
N TYR A 97 -3.06 -19.46 11.37
CA TYR A 97 -1.58 -19.45 11.36
C TYR A 97 -0.96 -18.16 11.92
N ASN A 98 -1.70 -17.06 11.87
CA ASN A 98 -1.31 -15.78 12.43
C ASN A 98 -1.63 -15.63 13.93
N GLY A 99 -1.95 -16.72 14.63
CA GLY A 99 -2.25 -16.69 16.07
C GLY A 99 -3.67 -16.25 16.42
N ILE A 100 -4.51 -15.92 15.44
CA ILE A 100 -5.93 -15.61 15.68
C ILE A 100 -6.66 -16.87 16.12
N ILE A 101 -7.47 -16.74 17.16
CA ILE A 101 -8.36 -17.81 17.65
C ILE A 101 -9.80 -17.44 17.31
N ALA A 102 -10.38 -18.16 16.35
CA ALA A 102 -11.79 -18.03 16.02
C ALA A 102 -12.61 -19.01 16.86
N THR A 103 -13.73 -18.55 17.43
CA THR A 103 -14.68 -19.37 18.17
C THR A 103 -16.10 -19.14 17.69
N THR A 104 -16.97 -20.13 17.86
CA THR A 104 -18.40 -20.03 17.63
C THR A 104 -19.15 -20.61 18.83
N ASN A 105 -20.30 -20.03 19.18
CA ASN A 105 -21.14 -20.53 20.27
C ASN A 105 -22.11 -21.64 19.83
N SER A 106 -22.10 -22.06 18.57
CA SER A 106 -23.03 -23.06 18.04
C SER A 106 -22.35 -24.05 17.10
N PRO A 107 -22.66 -25.36 17.22
CA PRO A 107 -22.06 -26.39 16.37
C PRO A 107 -22.54 -26.26 14.92
N HIS A 108 -21.77 -26.82 13.99
CA HIS A 108 -22.16 -26.89 12.58
C HIS A 108 -23.39 -27.77 12.35
N TYR A 109 -24.20 -27.41 11.35
CA TYR A 109 -25.42 -28.14 10.96
C TYR A 109 -25.13 -29.58 10.52
N SER A 110 -24.15 -29.76 9.64
CA SER A 110 -23.71 -31.07 9.14
C SER A 110 -22.22 -31.02 8.80
N ASN A 111 -21.59 -32.18 8.58
CA ASN A 111 -20.15 -32.26 8.28
C ASN A 111 -19.76 -31.60 6.94
N GLN A 112 -20.72 -31.15 6.13
CA GLN A 112 -20.48 -30.36 4.93
C GLN A 112 -20.36 -28.86 5.20
N TYR A 113 -20.64 -28.40 6.43
CA TYR A 113 -20.73 -26.99 6.81
C TYR A 113 -19.89 -26.63 8.03
N LEU A 114 -18.69 -27.20 8.11
CA LEU A 114 -17.79 -27.08 9.27
C LEU A 114 -17.39 -25.63 9.55
N PHE A 115 -17.13 -25.30 10.81
CA PHE A 115 -16.74 -23.94 11.21
C PHE A 115 -15.49 -23.42 10.49
N ARG A 116 -14.49 -24.29 10.27
CA ARG A 116 -13.28 -23.97 9.49
C ARG A 116 -13.55 -23.47 8.07
N TYR A 117 -14.70 -23.79 7.48
CA TYR A 117 -15.04 -23.37 6.13
C TYR A 117 -15.34 -21.88 6.01
N LEU A 118 -15.65 -21.21 7.12
CA LEU A 118 -15.76 -19.75 7.16
C LEU A 118 -14.48 -19.03 6.70
N PHE A 119 -13.34 -19.73 6.75
CA PHE A 119 -12.03 -19.20 6.41
C PHE A 119 -11.46 -19.76 5.11
N GLN A 120 -12.28 -20.49 4.34
CA GLN A 120 -11.90 -21.13 3.08
C GLN A 120 -12.88 -20.73 1.97
N LYS A 121 -12.38 -20.06 0.92
CA LYS A 121 -13.21 -19.52 -0.18
C LYS A 121 -14.11 -20.56 -0.87
N SER A 122 -13.71 -21.83 -0.85
CA SER A 122 -14.39 -22.90 -1.58
C SER A 122 -15.65 -23.44 -0.89
N TYR A 123 -15.80 -23.21 0.42
CA TYR A 123 -16.84 -23.85 1.24
C TYR A 123 -17.69 -22.82 2.00
N GLN A 124 -18.62 -23.29 2.84
CA GLN A 124 -19.47 -22.42 3.66
C GLN A 124 -19.67 -22.98 5.07
N TYR A 125 -19.83 -22.10 6.05
CA TYR A 125 -20.18 -22.44 7.42
C TYR A 125 -21.66 -22.23 7.66
N VAL A 126 -22.31 -23.23 8.24
CA VAL A 126 -23.73 -23.19 8.61
C VAL A 126 -23.87 -23.76 10.01
N SER A 127 -24.46 -22.96 10.89
CA SER A 127 -24.71 -23.28 12.29
C SER A 127 -26.01 -24.05 12.48
N LYS A 128 -26.10 -24.90 13.52
CA LYS A 128 -27.39 -25.49 13.93
C LYS A 128 -28.40 -24.47 14.46
N SER A 129 -27.92 -23.34 14.97
CA SER A 129 -28.75 -22.30 15.59
C SER A 129 -29.23 -21.26 14.58
N THR A 130 -30.37 -20.65 14.88
CA THR A 130 -30.91 -19.45 14.22
C THR A 130 -30.14 -18.19 14.58
N ALA A 131 -29.52 -18.17 15.77
CA ALA A 131 -28.69 -17.07 16.26
C ALA A 131 -27.32 -17.61 16.68
N THR A 132 -26.25 -17.12 16.06
CA THR A 132 -24.88 -17.64 16.29
C THR A 132 -23.91 -16.49 16.41
N ARG A 133 -23.07 -16.52 17.44
CA ARG A 133 -21.98 -15.57 17.63
C ARG A 133 -20.67 -16.23 17.23
N ILE A 134 -19.94 -15.55 16.36
CA ILE A 134 -18.57 -15.90 15.98
C ILE A 134 -17.65 -14.81 16.55
N THR A 135 -16.62 -15.21 17.27
CA THR A 135 -15.64 -14.28 17.85
C THR A 135 -14.25 -14.63 17.35
N LEU A 136 -13.55 -13.65 16.78
CA LEU A 136 -12.16 -13.72 16.36
C LEU A 136 -11.31 -12.96 17.38
N SER A 137 -10.53 -13.67 18.18
CA SER A 137 -9.59 -13.08 19.13
C SER A 137 -8.26 -12.85 18.44
N LEU A 138 -7.83 -11.60 18.37
CA LEU A 138 -6.55 -11.18 17.79
C LEU A 138 -5.44 -11.36 18.83
N PRO A 139 -4.23 -11.80 18.43
CA PRO A 139 -3.13 -12.03 19.37
C PRO A 139 -2.52 -10.72 19.92
N LEU A 140 -2.76 -9.61 19.23
CA LEU A 140 -2.34 -8.26 19.58
C LEU A 140 -3.40 -7.26 19.11
N THR A 141 -3.51 -6.12 19.79
CA THR A 141 -4.39 -5.03 19.37
C THR A 141 -4.03 -4.59 17.95
N THR A 142 -4.99 -4.66 17.03
CA THR A 142 -4.77 -4.40 15.61
C THR A 142 -5.77 -3.39 15.10
N TYR A 143 -5.31 -2.46 14.26
CA TYR A 143 -6.17 -1.51 13.57
C TYR A 143 -6.87 -2.19 12.37
N LEU A 144 -8.19 -2.30 12.48
CA LEU A 144 -9.03 -2.94 11.49
C LEU A 144 -9.57 -1.90 10.51
N GLU A 145 -9.33 -2.07 9.21
CA GLU A 145 -9.81 -1.13 8.19
C GLU A 145 -11.18 -1.58 7.66
N VAL A 146 -11.23 -2.77 7.05
CA VAL A 146 -12.42 -3.30 6.37
C VAL A 146 -12.60 -4.78 6.64
N MET A 147 -13.84 -5.21 6.79
CA MET A 147 -14.22 -6.62 6.72
C MET A 147 -15.18 -6.85 5.57
N LYS A 148 -14.90 -7.88 4.76
CA LYS A 148 -15.80 -8.35 3.70
C LYS A 148 -16.53 -9.61 4.18
N ILE A 149 -17.85 -9.53 4.17
CA ILE A 149 -18.74 -10.63 4.54
C ILE A 149 -19.35 -11.21 3.28
N TYR A 150 -19.09 -12.50 3.01
CA TYR A 150 -19.65 -13.21 1.85
C TYR A 150 -20.83 -14.08 2.31
N PRO A 151 -22.07 -13.75 1.90
CA PRO A 151 -23.26 -14.50 2.28
C PRO A 151 -23.42 -15.81 1.50
N ILE A 152 -24.33 -16.65 1.99
CA ILE A 152 -24.82 -17.82 1.26
C ILE A 152 -26.05 -17.36 0.45
N CYS A 153 -25.95 -17.37 -0.88
CA CYS A 153 -27.04 -16.85 -1.74
C CYS A 153 -28.17 -17.84 -2.00
N SER A 154 -27.90 -19.14 -1.90
CA SER A 154 -28.89 -20.18 -2.14
C SER A 154 -28.66 -21.38 -1.24
N GLY A 155 -29.74 -22.06 -0.85
CA GLY A 155 -29.69 -23.29 -0.06
C GLY A 155 -29.66 -23.06 1.45
N VAL A 156 -29.08 -24.01 2.18
CA VAL A 156 -29.07 -24.01 3.65
C VAL A 156 -28.19 -22.86 4.17
N GLY A 157 -28.72 -22.06 5.08
CA GLY A 157 -28.02 -20.88 5.61
C GLY A 157 -28.22 -19.60 4.79
N SER A 158 -28.97 -19.65 3.69
CA SER A 158 -29.30 -18.44 2.92
C SER A 158 -30.22 -17.48 3.67
N ALA A 159 -30.19 -16.20 3.28
CA ALA A 159 -30.91 -15.10 3.94
C ALA A 159 -30.55 -14.94 5.44
N THR A 160 -29.30 -15.25 5.80
CA THR A 160 -28.76 -14.95 7.13
C THR A 160 -28.45 -13.46 7.21
N SER A 161 -29.00 -12.77 8.21
CA SER A 161 -28.57 -11.39 8.51
C SER A 161 -27.36 -11.42 9.43
N PHE A 162 -26.52 -10.41 9.37
CA PHE A 162 -25.36 -10.30 10.26
C PHE A 162 -25.24 -8.92 10.89
N GLN A 163 -24.64 -8.86 12.06
CA GLN A 163 -24.20 -7.63 12.71
C GLN A 163 -22.70 -7.78 13.01
N LEU A 164 -21.92 -6.75 12.66
CA LEU A 164 -20.49 -6.72 12.90
C LEU A 164 -20.16 -5.74 14.03
N SER A 165 -19.35 -6.19 14.97
CA SER A 165 -18.81 -5.38 16.06
C SER A 165 -17.31 -5.63 16.25
N SER A 166 -16.59 -4.64 16.76
CA SER A 166 -15.23 -4.83 17.27
C SER A 166 -15.18 -4.53 18.78
N GLN A 167 -14.20 -5.11 19.47
CA GLN A 167 -14.00 -4.89 20.89
C GLN A 167 -12.54 -4.55 21.18
N LEU A 168 -12.31 -3.52 21.98
CA LEU A 168 -11.01 -3.11 22.52
C LEU A 168 -11.12 -3.06 24.05
N GLY A 169 -10.41 -3.95 24.75
CA GLY A 169 -10.59 -4.16 26.18
C GLY A 169 -12.05 -4.49 26.54
N SER A 170 -12.74 -3.58 27.23
CA SER A 170 -14.17 -3.73 27.59
C SER A 170 -15.13 -2.98 26.66
N LEU A 171 -14.62 -2.15 25.75
CA LEU A 171 -15.44 -1.31 24.88
C LEU A 171 -15.82 -2.09 23.62
N VAL A 172 -17.11 -2.30 23.40
CA VAL A 172 -17.67 -2.88 22.16
C VAL A 172 -18.20 -1.75 21.28
N THR A 173 -17.77 -1.72 20.01
CA THR A 173 -18.24 -0.79 18.98
C THR A 173 -18.98 -1.58 17.90
N VAL A 174 -20.23 -1.23 17.62
CA VAL A 174 -21.02 -1.83 16.53
C VAL A 174 -20.79 -1.04 15.24
N HIS A 175 -20.47 -1.74 14.14
CA HIS A 175 -20.10 -1.14 12.85
C HIS A 175 -21.18 -1.23 11.77
N THR A 176 -22.32 -1.82 12.14
CA THR A 176 -23.47 -2.01 11.26
C THR A 176 -24.70 -1.40 11.90
N ASP A 177 -25.56 -0.76 11.11
CA ASP A 177 -26.83 -0.22 11.60
C ASP A 177 -27.83 -1.37 11.80
N GLY A 178 -27.70 -2.04 12.95
CA GLY A 178 -28.46 -3.25 13.25
C GLY A 178 -28.00 -4.47 12.44
N PHE A 179 -28.93 -5.40 12.21
CA PHE A 179 -28.68 -6.60 11.40
C PHE A 179 -28.83 -6.28 9.92
N VAL A 180 -27.74 -6.45 9.17
CA VAL A 180 -27.70 -6.29 7.72
C VAL A 180 -28.21 -7.56 7.07
N SER A 181 -29.33 -7.46 6.35
CA SER A 181 -29.86 -8.58 5.57
C SER A 181 -28.96 -8.89 4.38
N THR A 182 -28.74 -10.19 4.14
CA THR A 182 -28.02 -10.67 2.95
C THR A 182 -28.96 -11.18 1.86
N SER A 183 -30.27 -10.95 2.01
CA SER A 183 -31.28 -11.27 1.00
C SER A 183 -31.00 -10.52 -0.30
N GLY A 184 -31.05 -11.22 -1.44
CA GLY A 184 -30.89 -10.62 -2.76
C GLY A 184 -29.46 -10.70 -3.33
N CYS A 185 -28.54 -11.43 -2.68
CA CYS A 185 -27.27 -11.73 -3.33
C CYS A 185 -27.49 -12.70 -4.50
N SER A 186 -26.80 -12.42 -5.60
CA SER A 186 -26.97 -13.02 -6.92
C SER A 186 -25.80 -13.92 -7.29
N SER A 187 -24.63 -13.67 -6.70
CA SER A 187 -23.41 -14.42 -6.94
C SER A 187 -22.73 -14.83 -5.63
N THR A 188 -21.94 -15.90 -5.67
CA THR A 188 -21.11 -16.33 -4.54
C THR A 188 -19.95 -15.39 -4.21
N TYR A 189 -19.74 -14.35 -5.03
CA TYR A 189 -18.70 -13.33 -4.86
C TYR A 189 -19.26 -11.98 -4.41
N ASP A 190 -20.59 -11.86 -4.36
CA ASP A 190 -21.25 -10.71 -3.76
C ASP A 190 -20.82 -10.64 -2.29
N ASN A 191 -20.33 -9.49 -1.87
CA ASN A 191 -19.88 -9.27 -0.50
C ASN A 191 -20.44 -7.97 0.04
N GLN A 192 -20.64 -7.95 1.35
CA GLN A 192 -20.92 -6.74 2.10
C GLN A 192 -19.61 -6.24 2.69
N LYS A 193 -19.19 -5.04 2.29
CA LYS A 193 -18.04 -4.36 2.87
C LYS A 193 -18.51 -3.57 4.09
N VAL A 194 -17.87 -3.80 5.23
CA VAL A 194 -18.08 -3.03 6.45
C VAL A 194 -16.78 -2.38 6.84
N PHE A 195 -16.78 -1.06 7.00
CA PHE A 195 -15.62 -0.29 7.47
C PHE A 195 -15.62 -0.29 9.00
N LEU A 196 -14.48 -0.63 9.60
CA LEU A 196 -14.30 -0.68 11.06
C LEU A 196 -13.50 0.53 11.56
N ARG A 197 -12.39 0.84 10.87
CA ARG A 197 -11.50 1.99 11.11
C ARG A 197 -11.18 2.24 12.57
N LYS A 198 -10.74 1.19 13.25
CA LYS A 198 -10.52 1.23 14.70
C LYS A 198 -9.62 0.10 15.18
N GLU A 199 -8.88 0.37 16.24
CA GLU A 199 -8.19 -0.66 17.02
C GLU A 199 -9.16 -1.62 17.68
N ALA A 200 -8.79 -2.90 17.70
CA ALA A 200 -9.54 -3.94 18.37
C ALA A 200 -8.64 -5.10 18.80
N ASP A 201 -9.06 -5.77 19.87
CA ASP A 201 -8.54 -7.06 20.31
C ASP A 201 -9.43 -8.22 19.81
N GLN A 202 -10.71 -7.93 19.51
CA GLN A 202 -11.65 -8.92 19.00
C GLN A 202 -12.56 -8.39 17.90
N ILE A 203 -12.92 -9.27 16.96
CA ILE A 203 -13.99 -9.06 15.98
C ILE A 203 -15.14 -10.00 16.33
N ILE A 204 -16.36 -9.47 16.39
CA ILE A 204 -17.57 -10.22 16.75
C ILE A 204 -18.54 -10.14 15.58
N ILE A 205 -18.93 -11.30 15.07
CA ILE A 205 -19.94 -11.46 14.03
C ILE A 205 -21.15 -12.16 14.63
N ASP A 206 -22.25 -11.43 14.78
CA ASP A 206 -23.52 -12.00 15.18
C ASP A 206 -24.33 -12.34 13.94
N LEU A 207 -24.70 -13.61 13.81
CA LEU A 207 -25.55 -14.12 12.74
C LEU A 207 -26.96 -14.32 13.27
N TYR A 208 -27.94 -13.89 12.50
CA TYR A 208 -29.34 -14.09 12.82
C TYR A 208 -30.16 -14.50 11.58
N ARG A 209 -31.01 -15.49 11.77
CA ARG A 209 -32.03 -15.89 10.80
C ARG A 209 -33.32 -16.20 11.55
N GLY A 210 -34.44 -15.61 11.12
CA GLY A 210 -35.72 -15.76 11.81
C GLY A 210 -36.22 -17.21 11.94
N SER A 211 -35.75 -18.11 11.09
CA SER A 211 -36.03 -19.55 11.17
C SER A 211 -34.90 -20.37 10.53
N ASN A 212 -34.69 -21.60 11.00
CA ASN A 212 -33.67 -22.54 10.52
C ASN A 212 -32.22 -22.09 10.81
N ASN A 213 -31.27 -22.68 10.10
CA ASN A 213 -29.85 -22.50 10.28
C ASN A 213 -29.35 -21.15 9.76
N ALA A 214 -28.56 -20.44 10.56
CA ALA A 214 -27.80 -19.26 10.14
C ALA A 214 -26.40 -19.66 9.63
N GLY A 215 -25.86 -18.93 8.66
CA GLY A 215 -24.56 -19.23 8.09
C GLY A 215 -23.98 -18.15 7.20
N LEU A 216 -22.70 -18.29 6.89
CA LEU A 216 -21.95 -17.43 5.97
C LEU A 216 -21.08 -18.31 5.07
N ARG A 217 -20.74 -17.79 3.89
CA ARG A 217 -19.84 -18.49 2.97
C ARG A 217 -18.41 -18.38 3.48
N PHE A 218 -17.86 -17.18 3.49
CA PHE A 218 -16.54 -16.92 4.07
C PHE A 218 -16.41 -15.44 4.46
N VAL A 219 -15.30 -15.11 5.11
CA VAL A 219 -14.96 -13.73 5.47
C VAL A 219 -13.55 -13.37 5.03
N GLU A 220 -13.32 -12.09 4.76
CA GLU A 220 -11.98 -11.53 4.58
C GLU A 220 -11.83 -10.33 5.51
N ILE A 221 -10.67 -10.25 6.17
CA ILE A 221 -10.35 -9.18 7.13
C ILE A 221 -9.18 -8.41 6.55
N PHE A 222 -9.31 -7.09 6.50
CA PHE A 222 -8.29 -6.17 6.03
C PHE A 222 -7.86 -5.30 7.21
N VAL A 223 -6.56 -5.28 7.47
CA VAL A 223 -5.92 -4.46 8.50
C VAL A 223 -5.15 -3.36 7.82
N ALA A 224 -4.95 -2.27 8.53
CA ALA A 224 -4.08 -1.19 8.09
C ALA A 224 -3.24 -0.73 9.27
N GLU A 225 -2.24 0.07 8.98
CA GLU A 225 -1.57 0.88 9.98
C GLU A 225 -2.55 1.92 10.56
N ASP A 226 -2.49 2.17 11.88
CA ASP A 226 -3.33 3.19 12.50
C ASP A 226 -2.96 4.58 11.95
N PRO A 227 -3.90 5.30 11.32
CA PRO A 227 -3.64 6.61 10.74
C PRO A 227 -3.30 7.66 11.79
N ASP A 228 -3.76 7.54 13.03
CA ASP A 228 -3.58 8.56 14.07
C ASP A 228 -2.27 8.40 14.85
N ILE A 229 -1.69 7.20 14.85
CA ILE A 229 -0.45 6.88 15.55
C ILE A 229 0.78 7.01 14.64
N ASN A 230 0.62 6.76 13.33
CA ASN A 230 1.75 6.81 12.41
C ASN A 230 2.06 8.24 11.92
N HIS A 231 3.25 8.70 12.31
CA HIS A 231 3.90 9.90 11.79
C HIS A 231 4.43 9.65 10.36
N GLN A 232 3.60 9.17 9.43
CA GLN A 232 3.98 9.20 8.01
C GLN A 232 4.24 10.66 7.64
N LEU A 233 5.37 10.91 6.96
CA LEU A 233 5.59 12.22 6.36
C LEU A 233 4.53 12.39 5.28
N GLU A 234 3.83 13.51 5.30
CA GLU A 234 2.72 13.76 4.39
C GLU A 234 3.22 13.78 2.94
N TYR A 235 2.57 13.05 2.03
CA TYR A 235 3.00 12.94 0.63
C TYR A 235 1.79 12.90 -0.32
N SER A 236 1.96 13.01 -1.64
CA SER A 236 0.82 13.14 -2.58
C SER A 236 0.70 12.00 -3.58
N VAL A 237 -0.27 11.10 -3.39
CA VAL A 237 -0.60 10.03 -4.37
C VAL A 237 -1.37 10.55 -5.59
N GLU A 238 -1.99 11.73 -5.53
CA GLU A 238 -2.90 12.20 -6.59
C GLU A 238 -2.21 13.09 -7.66
N ALA A 239 -0.89 13.26 -7.55
CA ALA A 239 -0.09 14.11 -8.43
C ALA A 239 0.98 13.33 -9.21
N GLU A 240 0.75 12.07 -9.54
CA GLU A 240 1.75 11.20 -10.17
C GLU A 240 2.14 11.63 -11.60
N SER A 241 3.44 11.75 -11.85
CA SER A 241 4.05 11.69 -13.18
C SER A 241 4.45 10.25 -13.47
N LEU A 242 3.94 9.71 -14.57
CA LEU A 242 4.21 8.34 -14.99
C LEU A 242 5.24 8.30 -16.12
N LEU A 243 6.36 7.62 -15.92
CA LEU A 243 7.27 7.23 -16.99
C LEU A 243 6.70 6.00 -17.70
N ILE A 244 6.44 6.14 -18.99
CA ILE A 244 5.85 5.10 -19.82
C ILE A 244 6.94 4.60 -20.77
N GLY A 245 7.20 3.30 -20.76
CA GLY A 245 8.10 2.67 -21.73
C GLY A 245 7.48 2.66 -23.13
N GLU A 246 8.29 2.53 -24.18
CA GLU A 246 7.73 2.29 -25.51
C GLU A 246 7.01 0.93 -25.52
N GLU A 247 5.78 0.89 -26.05
CA GLU A 247 4.80 -0.22 -25.93
C GLU A 247 5.26 -1.59 -26.48
N GLU A 248 6.47 -1.69 -27.05
CA GLU A 248 6.99 -2.88 -27.73
C GLU A 248 8.09 -3.64 -26.97
N GLU A 249 8.63 -3.12 -25.86
CA GLU A 249 9.67 -3.81 -25.08
C GLU A 249 9.14 -4.37 -23.75
N GLU A 250 9.21 -5.70 -23.60
CA GLU A 250 9.00 -6.38 -22.33
C GLU A 250 10.13 -5.97 -21.37
N GLY A 251 9.83 -5.03 -20.47
CA GLY A 251 10.77 -4.53 -19.45
C GLY A 251 11.51 -3.26 -19.86
N ALA A 252 10.84 -2.11 -19.75
CA ALA A 252 11.42 -0.82 -20.10
C ALA A 252 12.58 -0.45 -19.16
N LEU A 253 13.74 -0.13 -19.72
CA LEU A 253 14.91 0.35 -18.98
C LEU A 253 15.03 1.88 -19.09
N PHE A 254 14.97 2.57 -17.96
CA PHE A 254 15.17 4.00 -17.83
C PHE A 254 16.49 4.31 -17.14
N GLU A 255 17.48 4.81 -17.89
CA GLU A 255 18.80 5.16 -17.35
C GLU A 255 19.01 6.68 -17.34
N TYR A 256 19.20 7.25 -16.15
CA TYR A 256 19.47 8.67 -15.95
C TYR A 256 20.74 8.88 -15.13
N HIS A 257 21.60 9.81 -15.52
CA HIS A 257 22.74 10.20 -14.68
C HIS A 257 22.26 10.93 -13.41
N GLU A 258 21.14 11.65 -13.50
CA GLU A 258 20.58 12.41 -12.38
C GLU A 258 19.04 12.42 -12.41
N ILE A 259 18.41 12.10 -11.29
CA ILE A 259 16.96 12.25 -11.08
C ILE A 259 16.69 13.30 -10.02
N GLU A 260 15.89 14.31 -10.34
CA GLU A 260 15.43 15.33 -9.41
C GLU A 260 13.91 15.24 -9.21
N ILE A 261 13.46 14.98 -7.98
CA ILE A 261 12.04 14.97 -7.62
C ILE A 261 11.81 16.02 -6.53
N ARG A 262 10.94 17.00 -6.80
CA ARG A 262 10.72 18.13 -5.90
C ARG A 262 9.30 18.68 -5.93
N GLY A 263 9.00 19.64 -5.06
CA GLY A 263 7.74 20.37 -5.09
C GLY A 263 6.53 19.47 -4.87
N GLY A 264 6.60 18.46 -4.02
CA GLY A 264 5.51 17.52 -3.75
C GLY A 264 5.22 16.57 -4.91
N ALA A 265 6.11 16.47 -5.90
CA ALA A 265 5.90 15.63 -7.05
C ALA A 265 6.04 14.15 -6.72
N THR A 266 5.27 13.31 -7.41
CA THR A 266 5.40 11.86 -7.33
C THR A 266 5.79 11.33 -8.69
N LEU A 267 6.83 10.51 -8.74
CA LEU A 267 7.27 9.78 -9.93
C LEU A 267 6.87 8.31 -9.80
N ALA A 268 6.26 7.76 -10.84
CA ALA A 268 5.93 6.34 -10.94
C ALA A 268 6.37 5.79 -12.31
N LEU A 269 6.51 4.47 -12.41
CA LEU A 269 6.88 3.75 -13.64
C LEU A 269 5.69 2.94 -14.16
N THR A 270 5.62 2.67 -15.47
CA THR A 270 4.70 1.64 -16.03
C THR A 270 5.35 0.29 -16.13
N ASP A 271 4.52 -0.75 -16.15
CA ASP A 271 4.90 -2.13 -16.47
C ASP A 271 6.04 -2.66 -15.59
N ASN A 272 6.72 -3.73 -16.01
CA ASN A 272 7.89 -4.28 -15.32
C ASN A 272 9.16 -3.47 -15.68
N ALA A 273 9.17 -2.18 -15.37
CA ALA A 273 10.27 -1.29 -15.73
C ALA A 273 11.39 -1.29 -14.68
N THR A 274 12.61 -1.02 -15.16
CA THR A 274 13.80 -0.79 -14.34
C THR A 274 14.23 0.67 -14.48
N LEU A 275 14.38 1.37 -13.36
CA LEU A 275 14.89 2.74 -13.28
C LEU A 275 16.27 2.74 -12.62
N THR A 276 17.30 3.21 -13.32
CA THR A 276 18.65 3.32 -12.77
C THR A 276 19.12 4.77 -12.75
N THR A 277 19.84 5.15 -11.70
CA THR A 277 20.48 6.46 -11.64
C THR A 277 21.78 6.52 -10.89
N GLU A 278 22.67 7.43 -11.29
CA GLU A 278 23.94 7.67 -10.59
C GLU A 278 23.83 8.73 -9.49
N ALA A 279 22.84 9.63 -9.58
CA ALA A 279 22.67 10.73 -8.63
C ALA A 279 21.20 11.10 -8.44
N VAL A 280 20.86 11.55 -7.23
CA VAL A 280 19.51 12.02 -6.88
C VAL A 280 19.54 13.44 -6.32
N LYS A 281 18.50 14.22 -6.62
CA LYS A 281 18.27 15.58 -6.13
C LYS A 281 16.81 15.81 -5.77
N GLY A 282 16.54 16.84 -4.98
CA GLY A 282 15.20 17.17 -4.50
C GLY A 282 15.21 18.15 -3.34
N ASP A 283 14.02 18.46 -2.86
CA ASP A 283 13.77 19.42 -1.76
C ASP A 283 13.14 18.75 -0.52
N HIS A 284 13.21 17.42 -0.44
CA HIS A 284 12.62 16.53 0.56
C HIS A 284 11.09 16.42 0.50
N THR A 285 10.45 16.98 -0.52
CA THR A 285 8.98 16.92 -0.66
C THR A 285 8.52 15.97 -1.77
N GLY A 286 9.44 15.55 -2.64
CA GLY A 286 9.15 14.59 -3.71
C GLY A 286 8.98 13.16 -3.22
N GLN A 287 8.45 12.30 -4.09
CA GLN A 287 8.34 10.87 -3.87
C GLN A 287 8.59 10.06 -5.14
N LEU A 288 9.17 8.88 -4.99
CA LEU A 288 9.21 7.81 -5.97
C LEU A 288 8.28 6.66 -5.52
N ASP A 289 7.25 6.32 -6.29
CA ASP A 289 6.41 5.12 -6.11
C ASP A 289 6.89 4.02 -7.07
N ILE A 290 7.18 2.84 -6.50
CA ILE A 290 7.69 1.67 -7.22
C ILE A 290 6.65 0.56 -7.04
N LEU A 291 6.05 0.14 -8.14
CA LEU A 291 4.99 -0.87 -8.19
C LEU A 291 5.58 -2.29 -8.32
N GLY A 292 4.83 -3.31 -7.89
CA GLY A 292 5.29 -4.70 -7.97
C GLY A 292 5.70 -5.11 -9.38
N GLY A 293 6.84 -5.80 -9.50
CA GLY A 293 7.49 -6.16 -10.76
C GLY A 293 8.49 -5.12 -11.28
N GLN A 294 8.61 -3.96 -10.62
CA GLN A 294 9.54 -2.89 -11.01
C GLN A 294 10.81 -2.89 -10.19
N GLU A 295 11.85 -2.29 -10.78
CA GLU A 295 13.16 -2.18 -10.18
C GLU A 295 13.63 -0.73 -10.12
N PHE A 296 14.29 -0.35 -9.03
CA PHE A 296 14.96 0.93 -8.88
C PHE A 296 16.37 0.74 -8.32
N ALA A 297 17.37 1.36 -8.94
CA ALA A 297 18.76 1.28 -8.48
C ALA A 297 19.43 2.65 -8.47
N ILE A 298 20.08 2.98 -7.35
CA ILE A 298 21.01 4.12 -7.27
C ILE A 298 22.43 3.56 -7.29
N LEU A 299 23.20 3.89 -8.34
CA LEU A 299 24.52 3.34 -8.65
C LEU A 299 25.67 4.11 -7.98
N SER A 300 25.38 4.95 -6.99
CA SER A 300 26.38 5.69 -6.20
C SER A 300 26.81 4.92 -4.95
N ASP A 301 28.04 5.14 -4.49
CA ASP A 301 28.51 4.58 -3.21
C ASP A 301 27.89 5.26 -1.97
N HIS A 302 27.64 6.57 -2.05
CA HIS A 302 27.06 7.39 -0.99
C HIS A 302 26.03 8.38 -1.55
N THR A 303 24.93 8.57 -0.83
CA THR A 303 23.90 9.56 -1.18
C THR A 303 23.18 10.09 0.06
N LEU A 304 22.85 11.39 0.06
CA LEU A 304 21.82 11.97 0.93
C LEU A 304 20.48 11.94 0.20
N MET A 305 19.52 11.20 0.72
CA MET A 305 18.20 11.03 0.08
C MET A 305 17.40 12.35 0.10
N PRO A 306 17.03 12.88 -1.08
CA PRO A 306 16.39 14.19 -1.19
C PRO A 306 14.89 14.11 -1.51
N PHE A 307 14.33 12.90 -1.55
CA PHE A 307 12.90 12.61 -1.71
C PHE A 307 12.57 11.26 -1.06
N SER A 308 11.28 11.01 -0.82
CA SER A 308 10.80 9.76 -0.23
C SER A 308 10.73 8.63 -1.26
N ILE A 309 10.88 7.38 -0.82
CA ILE A 309 10.70 6.19 -1.66
C ILE A 309 9.57 5.35 -1.06
N TYR A 310 8.65 4.91 -1.90
CA TYR A 310 7.59 3.98 -1.54
C TYR A 310 7.63 2.79 -2.50
N ALA A 311 8.13 1.65 -2.02
CA ALA A 311 8.29 0.44 -2.81
C ALA A 311 7.29 -0.65 -2.37
N ARG A 312 6.38 -1.03 -3.27
CA ARG A 312 5.33 -2.03 -3.04
C ARG A 312 5.88 -3.46 -2.99
N PRO A 313 5.10 -4.46 -2.54
CA PRO A 313 5.50 -5.86 -2.63
C PRO A 313 5.94 -6.25 -4.04
N ASP A 314 6.89 -7.17 -4.11
CA ASP A 314 7.47 -7.72 -5.35
C ASP A 314 8.28 -6.69 -6.19
N THR A 315 8.88 -5.69 -5.54
CA THR A 315 9.85 -4.76 -6.17
C THR A 315 11.30 -5.11 -5.84
N THR A 316 12.23 -4.75 -6.72
CA THR A 316 13.68 -4.74 -6.42
C THR A 316 14.14 -3.30 -6.20
N VAL A 317 14.67 -2.98 -5.01
CA VAL A 317 15.25 -1.65 -4.74
C VAL A 317 16.70 -1.81 -4.30
N THR A 318 17.62 -1.27 -5.10
CA THR A 318 19.06 -1.24 -4.82
C THR A 318 19.46 0.15 -4.35
N LEU A 319 19.75 0.27 -3.05
CA LEU A 319 20.20 1.50 -2.43
C LEU A 319 21.74 1.58 -2.40
N PRO A 320 22.32 2.79 -2.31
CA PRO A 320 23.75 3.00 -2.11
C PRO A 320 24.29 2.27 -0.89
N VAL A 321 25.60 1.99 -0.89
CA VAL A 321 26.28 1.33 0.24
C VAL A 321 26.16 2.14 1.54
N SER A 322 26.17 3.46 1.41
CA SER A 322 25.95 4.39 2.52
C SER A 322 24.86 5.40 2.16
N LEU A 323 23.84 5.48 3.00
CA LEU A 323 22.66 6.31 2.76
C LEU A 323 22.38 7.20 3.97
N ASP A 324 22.32 8.50 3.76
CA ASP A 324 21.85 9.46 4.75
C ASP A 324 20.40 9.86 4.43
N CYS A 325 19.53 9.88 5.44
CA CYS A 325 18.16 10.37 5.31
C CYS A 325 17.91 11.57 6.21
N LYS A 326 17.28 12.63 5.68
CA LYS A 326 16.79 13.75 6.49
C LYS A 326 15.46 14.26 5.94
N ASN A 327 14.42 14.24 6.77
CA ASN A 327 13.07 14.71 6.39
C ASN A 327 12.49 14.01 5.16
N VAL A 328 12.85 12.75 4.94
CA VAL A 328 12.32 11.88 3.88
C VAL A 328 11.95 10.54 4.49
N GLU A 329 11.03 9.82 3.85
CA GLU A 329 10.56 8.50 4.27
C GLU A 329 10.93 7.45 3.23
N ILE A 330 11.44 6.30 3.66
CA ILE A 330 11.71 5.17 2.78
C ILE A 330 10.87 4.00 3.29
N SER A 331 9.77 3.71 2.59
CA SER A 331 8.87 2.60 2.88
C SER A 331 9.12 1.46 1.90
N LEU A 332 9.47 0.30 2.44
CA LEU A 332 10.02 -0.83 1.70
C LEU A 332 9.21 -2.08 2.06
N TYR A 333 8.39 -2.58 1.12
CA TYR A 333 7.52 -3.73 1.37
C TYR A 333 7.94 -4.92 0.48
N GLY A 334 8.31 -6.07 1.08
CA GLY A 334 8.67 -7.28 0.32
C GLY A 334 10.04 -7.87 0.69
N LYS A 335 10.55 -8.79 -0.15
CA LYS A 335 11.92 -9.33 -0.01
C LYS A 335 12.92 -8.32 -0.58
N GLN A 336 13.95 -7.96 0.18
CA GLN A 336 14.91 -6.93 -0.23
C GLN A 336 16.35 -7.32 0.05
N GLU A 337 17.26 -6.88 -0.84
CA GLU A 337 18.69 -6.88 -0.62
C GLU A 337 19.10 -5.46 -0.19
N ILE A 338 19.39 -5.28 1.10
CA ILE A 338 19.63 -3.95 1.68
C ILE A 338 21.10 -3.80 2.08
N GLY A 339 21.71 -2.67 1.72
CA GLY A 339 23.02 -2.21 2.23
C GLY A 339 22.95 -1.64 3.65
N LEU A 340 24.01 -0.95 4.11
CA LEU A 340 24.03 -0.35 5.45
C LEU A 340 23.23 0.98 5.42
N ILE A 341 22.18 1.09 6.24
CA ILE A 341 21.26 2.25 6.25
C ILE A 341 21.30 2.93 7.62
N ASP A 342 21.62 4.23 7.65
CA ASP A 342 21.49 5.11 8.82
C ASP A 342 20.34 6.10 8.63
N CYS A 343 19.09 5.61 8.70
CA CYS A 343 17.87 6.42 8.58
C CYS A 343 17.01 6.31 9.85
N PHE A 344 16.58 7.44 10.41
CA PHE A 344 15.68 7.43 11.56
C PHE A 344 14.22 7.24 11.12
N LYS A 345 13.63 6.14 11.63
CA LYS A 345 12.31 5.51 11.41
C LYS A 345 12.19 4.60 10.18
N LEU A 346 12.56 3.34 10.42
CA LEU A 346 12.18 2.11 9.71
C LEU A 346 10.82 1.60 10.24
N TYR A 347 9.95 1.08 9.35
CA TYR A 347 8.94 0.06 9.71
C TYR A 347 9.25 -1.21 8.91
N HIS A 348 9.69 -2.27 9.59
CA HIS A 348 10.08 -3.55 8.98
C HIS A 348 9.13 -4.67 9.44
N PHE A 349 8.74 -5.56 8.52
CA PHE A 349 8.42 -6.95 8.82
C PHE A 349 9.45 -7.83 8.08
N LEU A 350 10.43 -8.36 8.83
CA LEU A 350 11.45 -9.28 8.33
C LEU A 350 10.86 -10.70 8.15
N THR A 351 11.17 -11.36 7.04
CA THR A 351 11.19 -12.84 7.00
C THR A 351 12.48 -13.30 6.32
N LEU A 352 13.33 -13.98 7.09
CA LEU A 352 14.58 -14.59 6.65
C LEU A 352 14.32 -15.96 6.00
N ASP A 353 15.07 -16.30 4.95
CA ASP A 353 15.19 -17.67 4.42
C ASP A 353 16.54 -18.27 4.88
N GLU A 354 16.54 -19.53 5.29
CA GLU A 354 17.47 -20.16 6.25
C GLU A 354 18.86 -20.55 5.70
N ASN A 355 19.25 -20.15 4.48
CA ASN A 355 20.38 -20.81 3.80
C ASN A 355 21.70 -20.04 3.65
N THR A 356 21.81 -18.75 4.02
CA THR A 356 23.02 -17.95 3.67
C THR A 356 23.70 -17.15 4.79
N GLY A 357 23.13 -17.09 6.00
CA GLY A 357 23.86 -16.67 7.21
C GLY A 357 24.67 -15.35 7.15
N ARG A 358 24.01 -14.17 7.18
CA ARG A 358 24.50 -12.92 7.83
C ARG A 358 23.40 -11.83 7.90
N GLN A 359 23.62 -10.78 8.71
CA GLN A 359 22.77 -10.35 9.84
C GLN A 359 22.05 -8.98 9.72
N SER A 360 20.86 -8.92 10.36
CA SER A 360 20.23 -7.91 11.28
C SER A 360 20.41 -6.39 11.17
N VAL A 361 19.29 -5.66 11.34
CA VAL A 361 19.21 -4.45 12.20
C VAL A 361 17.88 -4.42 12.98
N GLU A 362 17.98 -4.35 14.31
CA GLU A 362 16.94 -3.94 15.26
C GLU A 362 17.33 -2.54 15.75
N LEU A 363 16.37 -1.63 15.90
CA LEU A 363 16.20 -0.86 17.15
C LEU A 363 14.92 -0.02 17.11
N ASP A 364 13.99 -0.47 17.94
CA ASP A 364 12.93 0.30 18.53
C ASP A 364 13.52 1.45 19.36
N ASN A 365 12.85 2.60 19.36
CA ASN A 365 13.07 3.61 20.40
C ASN A 365 11.79 4.43 20.61
N HIS A 366 10.91 3.86 21.44
CA HIS A 366 10.13 4.63 22.40
C HIS A 366 10.98 5.78 22.98
N LYS A 367 10.63 7.03 22.64
CA LYS A 367 10.93 8.17 23.51
C LYS A 367 9.62 8.68 24.11
N ASN A 368 9.42 8.26 25.36
CA ASN A 368 8.60 8.97 26.33
C ASN A 368 8.84 10.49 26.22
N LYS A 369 7.75 11.25 26.24
CA LYS A 369 7.70 12.52 26.93
C LYS A 369 6.70 12.42 28.06
#